data_AF-A0A7V3STM4-F1
#
_entry.id   AF-A0A7V3STM4-F1
#
_cell.length_a   1.000
_cell.length_b   1.000
_cell.length_c   1.000
_cell.angle_alpha   90.00
_cell.angle_beta   90.00
_cell.angle_gamma   90.00
#
_symmetry.space_group_name_H-M   'P 1'
#
loop_
_entity.id
_entity.type
_entity.pdbx_description
1 polymer ?
#
loop_
_entity_poly.entity_id
_entity_poly.type
_entity_poly.pdbx_seq_one_letter_code
_entity_poly.pdbx_strand_id
1 'polypeptide(L)'
;MVEKHFRIISELKILLKALDRFFISGVLPLTEENITLKDFSNELNVVKDVILRILSILEVIIPESIKNAYWLRKYAETKFFSLYPNISIIEDIRKQDKPEKSLLLLYDSFINLKGIISDILKSEFISYTSFKNVGDSIKKELRENKYFSPFQRDIDPEIDKIENNNISTIIKNIKDKNIRKYIALFYIYIFRVLKYLQYVDISSHNKITLNNSVILLFLLKTEIILITDFLNKGKKIVNETKLKDLL
;
A
#
# COMPACT_ATOMS: atom_id res chain seq x y z
N MET A 1 -5.90 -12.66 20.46
CA MET A 1 -5.26 -13.31 19.29
C MET A 1 -5.80 -12.72 17.98
N VAL A 2 -7.12 -12.69 17.76
CA VAL A 2 -7.78 -12.10 16.56
C VAL A 2 -7.38 -10.64 16.29
N GLU A 3 -7.34 -9.80 17.31
CA GLU A 3 -6.99 -8.37 17.18
C GLU A 3 -5.55 -8.12 16.71
N LYS A 4 -4.60 -8.96 17.15
CA LYS A 4 -3.20 -8.89 16.73
C LYS A 4 -3.04 -9.25 15.26
N HIS A 5 -3.74 -10.30 14.79
CA HIS A 5 -3.74 -10.67 13.37
C HIS A 5 -4.38 -9.58 12.50
N PHE A 6 -5.48 -8.99 12.96
CA PHE A 6 -6.12 -7.88 12.25
C PHE A 6 -5.20 -6.67 12.12
N ARG A 7 -4.50 -6.28 13.20
CA ARG A 7 -3.53 -5.17 13.17
C ARG A 7 -2.41 -5.42 12.16
N ILE A 8 -1.84 -6.64 12.14
CA ILE A 8 -0.75 -6.99 11.21
C ILE A 8 -1.23 -6.99 9.75
N ILE A 9 -2.44 -7.49 9.47
CA ILE A 9 -3.03 -7.46 8.12
C ILE A 9 -3.35 -6.02 7.70
N SER A 10 -3.86 -5.20 8.61
CA SER A 10 -4.10 -3.78 8.37
C SER A 10 -2.80 -3.04 8.05
N GLU A 11 -1.73 -3.30 8.81
CA GLU A 11 -0.39 -2.75 8.53
C GLU A 11 0.09 -3.15 7.13
N LEU A 12 -0.02 -4.44 6.77
CA LEU A 12 0.35 -4.93 5.44
C LEU A 12 -0.37 -4.16 4.33
N LYS A 13 -1.70 -4.08 4.40
CA LYS A 13 -2.51 -3.38 3.39
C LYS A 13 -2.11 -1.90 3.24
N ILE A 14 -1.83 -1.23 4.36
CA ILE A 14 -1.41 0.17 4.37
C ILE A 14 -0.02 0.33 3.74
N LEU A 15 0.94 -0.55 4.07
CA LEU A 15 2.28 -0.51 3.49
C LEU A 15 2.27 -0.79 1.98
N LEU A 16 1.44 -1.74 1.51
CA LEU A 16 1.27 -2.00 0.07
C LEU A 16 0.71 -0.77 -0.66
N LYS A 17 -0.26 -0.08 -0.04
CA LYS A 17 -0.80 1.19 -0.55
C LYS A 17 0.26 2.29 -0.56
N ALA A 18 1.05 2.40 0.51
CA ALA A 18 2.12 3.39 0.62
C ALA A 18 3.18 3.20 -0.47
N LEU A 19 3.60 1.95 -0.72
CA LEU A 19 4.53 1.61 -1.79
C LEU A 19 4.00 2.04 -3.17
N ASP A 20 2.74 1.76 -3.50
CA ASP A 20 2.18 2.22 -4.78
C ASP A 20 2.22 3.75 -4.91
N ARG A 21 1.80 4.47 -3.88
CA ARG A 21 1.68 5.94 -3.90
C ARG A 21 3.03 6.65 -3.88
N PHE A 22 4.07 6.03 -3.31
CA PHE A 22 5.40 6.63 -3.18
C PHE A 22 6.06 6.98 -4.52
N PHE A 23 5.77 6.20 -5.58
CA PHE A 23 6.33 6.42 -6.93
C PHE A 23 5.52 7.42 -7.78
N ILE A 24 4.57 8.16 -7.20
CA ILE A 24 3.84 9.21 -7.91
C ILE A 24 4.67 10.49 -7.88
N SER A 25 4.95 11.08 -9.05
CA SER A 25 5.85 12.25 -9.20
C SER A 25 5.46 13.46 -8.33
N GLY A 26 4.16 13.72 -8.14
CA GLY A 26 3.67 14.82 -7.29
C GLY A 26 3.80 14.59 -5.77
N VAL A 27 4.19 13.38 -5.35
CA VAL A 27 4.32 13.02 -3.93
C VAL A 27 5.70 13.41 -3.40
N LEU A 28 6.74 13.24 -4.21
CA LEU A 28 8.11 13.64 -3.89
C LEU A 28 8.28 15.16 -4.00
N PRO A 29 9.07 15.80 -3.12
CA PRO A 29 9.36 17.24 -3.20
C PRO A 29 10.38 17.50 -4.32
N LEU A 30 9.95 17.40 -5.57
CA LEU A 30 10.78 17.59 -6.75
C LEU A 30 10.37 18.87 -7.49
N THR A 31 11.33 19.68 -7.90
CA THR A 31 11.18 20.68 -8.97
C THR A 31 11.72 20.10 -10.27
N GLU A 32 11.20 20.52 -11.44
CA GLU A 32 11.53 19.92 -12.74
C GLU A 32 13.05 19.91 -13.03
N GLU A 33 13.75 20.97 -12.67
CA GLU A 33 15.21 21.11 -12.83
C GLU A 33 16.02 20.14 -11.94
N ASN A 34 15.44 19.68 -10.83
CA ASN A 34 16.10 18.79 -9.87
C ASN A 34 15.93 17.30 -10.22
N ILE A 35 15.04 16.92 -11.15
CA ILE A 35 14.72 15.50 -11.39
C ILE A 35 15.86 14.78 -12.12
N THR A 36 16.51 15.44 -13.07
CA THR A 36 17.55 14.84 -13.92
C THR A 36 18.89 14.68 -13.20
N LEU A 37 19.19 15.58 -12.25
CA LEU A 37 20.46 15.61 -11.52
C LEU A 37 20.39 14.94 -10.13
N LYS A 38 19.19 14.69 -9.61
CA LYS A 38 19.03 14.06 -8.30
C LYS A 38 19.33 12.57 -8.35
N ASP A 39 20.09 12.13 -7.36
CA ASP A 39 20.24 10.71 -7.04
C ASP A 39 19.07 10.20 -6.19
N PHE A 40 18.41 9.13 -6.64
CA PHE A 40 17.28 8.49 -5.98
C PHE A 40 17.67 7.31 -5.09
N SER A 41 18.95 7.15 -4.77
CA SER A 41 19.47 6.09 -3.86
C SER A 41 18.79 6.09 -2.50
N ASN A 42 18.48 7.26 -1.93
CA ASN A 42 17.84 7.35 -0.61
C ASN A 42 16.39 6.88 -0.65
N GLU A 43 15.62 7.32 -1.64
CA GLU A 43 14.25 6.89 -1.87
C GLU A 43 14.17 5.40 -2.14
N LEU A 44 15.11 4.85 -2.92
CA LEU A 44 15.15 3.43 -3.21
C LEU A 44 15.55 2.60 -1.97
N ASN A 45 16.41 3.13 -1.08
CA ASN A 45 16.68 2.52 0.22
C ASN A 45 15.44 2.48 1.12
N VAL A 46 14.63 3.55 1.12
CA VAL A 46 13.33 3.55 1.83
C VAL A 46 12.42 2.44 1.31
N VAL A 47 12.30 2.30 -0.01
CA VAL A 47 11.51 1.23 -0.64
C VAL A 47 12.00 -0.15 -0.22
N LYS A 48 13.33 -0.38 -0.24
CA LYS A 48 13.92 -1.66 0.18
C LYS A 48 13.56 -1.99 1.63
N ASP A 49 13.67 -1.04 2.55
CA ASP A 49 13.40 -1.25 3.96
C ASP A 49 11.90 -1.53 4.22
N VAL A 50 11.02 -0.88 3.47
CA VAL A 50 9.57 -1.17 3.48
C VAL A 50 9.28 -2.56 2.96
N ILE A 51 9.95 -3.00 1.89
CA ILE A 51 9.85 -4.38 1.40
C ILE A 51 10.32 -5.38 2.47
N LEU A 52 11.40 -5.09 3.20
CA LEU A 52 11.84 -5.92 4.31
C LEU A 52 10.77 -6.01 5.40
N ARG A 53 10.11 -4.90 5.76
CA ARG A 53 9.00 -4.91 6.72
C ARG A 53 7.83 -5.75 6.23
N ILE A 54 7.45 -5.63 4.97
CA ILE A 54 6.39 -6.44 4.35
C ILE A 54 6.74 -7.92 4.42
N LEU A 55 7.97 -8.30 4.07
CA LEU A 55 8.43 -9.68 4.16
C LEU A 55 8.35 -10.21 5.59
N SER A 56 8.79 -9.42 6.58
CA SER A 56 8.66 -9.81 8.00
C SER A 56 7.21 -9.99 8.44
N ILE A 57 6.27 -9.17 7.93
CA ILE A 57 4.84 -9.34 8.19
C ILE A 57 4.32 -10.63 7.54
N LEU A 58 4.69 -10.89 6.28
CA LEU A 58 4.30 -12.09 5.55
C LEU A 58 4.83 -13.37 6.22
N GLU A 59 6.04 -13.34 6.77
CA GLU A 59 6.61 -14.45 7.54
C GLU A 59 5.82 -14.80 8.81
N VAL A 60 5.14 -13.82 9.40
CA VAL A 60 4.29 -14.02 10.57
C VAL A 60 2.87 -14.47 10.19
N ILE A 61 2.35 -14.01 9.04
CA ILE A 61 1.00 -14.36 8.58
C ILE A 61 0.97 -15.75 7.94
N ILE A 62 1.97 -16.09 7.12
CA ILE A 62 1.99 -17.35 6.36
C ILE A 62 2.40 -18.49 7.29
N PRO A 63 1.58 -19.55 7.43
CA PRO A 63 1.95 -20.72 8.22
C PRO A 63 3.26 -21.36 7.73
N GLU A 64 4.11 -21.74 8.68
CA GLU A 64 5.44 -22.29 8.37
C GLU A 64 5.37 -23.56 7.52
N SER A 65 4.38 -24.43 7.76
CA SER A 65 4.15 -25.64 6.97
C SER A 65 3.88 -25.34 5.49
N ILE A 66 3.07 -24.31 5.21
CA ILE A 66 2.73 -23.88 3.85
C ILE A 66 3.96 -23.29 3.16
N LYS A 67 4.70 -22.43 3.88
CA LYS A 67 5.94 -21.81 3.38
C LYS A 67 7.01 -22.86 3.05
N ASN A 68 7.26 -23.80 3.95
CA ASN A 68 8.27 -24.84 3.78
C ASN A 68 7.90 -25.79 2.62
N ALA A 69 6.62 -26.17 2.51
CA ALA A 69 6.15 -26.96 1.39
C ALA A 69 6.33 -26.22 0.05
N TYR A 70 6.04 -24.92 0.01
CA TYR A 70 6.26 -24.09 -1.19
C TYR A 70 7.73 -24.06 -1.60
N TRP A 71 8.65 -23.75 -0.68
CA TRP A 71 10.09 -23.68 -0.98
C TRP A 71 10.69 -25.02 -1.35
N LEU A 72 10.27 -26.10 -0.67
CA LEU A 72 10.69 -27.45 -1.01
C LEU A 72 10.26 -27.81 -2.43
N ARG A 73 9.02 -27.49 -2.80
CA ARG A 73 8.50 -27.75 -4.15
C ARG A 73 9.25 -26.91 -5.20
N LYS A 74 9.47 -25.62 -4.95
CA LYS A 74 10.24 -24.73 -5.83
C LYS A 74 11.68 -25.21 -6.01
N TYR A 75 12.35 -25.61 -4.92
CA TYR A 75 13.70 -26.16 -4.95
C TYR A 75 13.77 -27.47 -5.74
N ALA A 76 12.84 -28.39 -5.48
CA ALA A 76 12.74 -29.64 -6.22
C ALA A 76 12.51 -29.36 -7.72
N GLU A 77 11.59 -28.47 -8.08
CA GLU A 77 11.33 -28.18 -9.49
C GLU A 77 12.53 -27.54 -10.19
N THR A 78 13.24 -26.61 -9.54
CA THR A 78 14.48 -26.03 -10.09
C THR A 78 15.61 -27.04 -10.24
N LYS A 79 15.75 -27.99 -9.30
CA LYS A 79 16.83 -28.98 -9.33
C LYS A 79 16.58 -30.14 -10.29
N PHE A 80 15.31 -30.54 -10.43
CA PHE A 80 14.93 -31.74 -11.20
C PHE A 80 14.39 -31.43 -12.61
N PHE A 81 13.90 -30.22 -12.88
CA PHE A 81 13.43 -29.83 -14.22
C PHE A 81 14.36 -28.77 -14.85
N SER A 82 15.06 -29.15 -15.92
CA SER A 82 16.11 -28.32 -16.55
C SER A 82 15.60 -27.33 -17.60
N LEU A 83 14.46 -27.60 -18.24
CA LEU A 83 13.99 -26.81 -19.40
C LEU A 83 12.94 -25.76 -19.04
N TYR A 84 12.09 -26.01 -18.04
CA TYR A 84 11.00 -25.11 -17.62
C TYR A 84 10.70 -25.22 -16.11
N PRO A 85 11.69 -24.94 -15.23
CA PRO A 85 11.45 -25.00 -13.80
C PRO A 85 10.36 -24.01 -13.38
N ASN A 86 9.48 -24.43 -12.45
CA ASN A 86 8.51 -23.60 -11.75
C ASN A 86 7.26 -23.14 -12.52
N ILE A 87 7.05 -23.51 -13.79
CA ILE A 87 5.84 -23.07 -14.53
C ILE A 87 4.56 -23.55 -13.83
N SER A 88 4.49 -24.84 -13.46
CA SER A 88 3.30 -25.42 -12.84
C SER A 88 2.96 -24.82 -11.47
N ILE A 89 3.99 -24.48 -10.67
CA ILE A 89 3.83 -23.83 -9.37
C ILE A 89 3.35 -22.40 -9.54
N ILE A 90 4.01 -21.63 -10.41
CA ILE A 90 3.70 -20.21 -10.61
C ILE A 90 2.28 -20.07 -11.14
N GLU A 91 1.87 -20.93 -12.09
CA GLU A 91 0.49 -20.96 -12.58
C GLU A 91 -0.51 -21.33 -11.49
N ASP A 92 -0.21 -22.32 -10.65
CA ASP A 92 -1.10 -22.70 -9.55
C ASP A 92 -1.24 -21.58 -8.50
N ILE A 93 -0.17 -20.87 -8.18
CA ILE A 93 -0.19 -19.71 -7.28
C ILE A 93 -0.95 -18.55 -7.91
N ARG A 94 -0.72 -18.26 -9.19
CA ARG A 94 -1.39 -17.17 -9.92
C ARG A 94 -2.90 -17.36 -10.02
N LYS A 95 -3.42 -18.59 -9.94
CA LYS A 95 -4.87 -18.83 -9.86
C LYS A 95 -5.50 -18.08 -8.68
N GLN A 96 -4.80 -18.01 -7.55
CA GLN A 96 -5.25 -17.30 -6.34
C GLN A 96 -6.69 -17.67 -5.98
N ASP A 97 -6.98 -18.97 -5.92
CA ASP A 97 -8.26 -19.54 -5.49
C ASP A 97 -8.46 -19.43 -3.97
N LYS A 98 -7.38 -19.18 -3.22
CA LYS A 98 -7.41 -18.94 -1.77
C LYS A 98 -6.50 -17.77 -1.37
N PRO A 99 -6.81 -17.03 -0.29
CA PRO A 99 -5.98 -15.91 0.20
C PRO A 99 -4.53 -16.29 0.47
N GLU A 100 -4.26 -17.52 0.91
CA GLU A 100 -2.91 -18.01 1.20
C GLU A 100 -2.04 -18.04 -0.05
N LYS A 101 -2.60 -18.37 -1.22
CA LYS A 101 -1.86 -18.33 -2.48
C LYS A 101 -1.53 -16.90 -2.89
N SER A 102 -2.40 -15.94 -2.60
CA SER A 102 -2.10 -14.51 -2.79
C SER A 102 -1.01 -13.99 -1.86
N LEU A 103 -0.93 -14.49 -0.62
CA LEU A 103 0.17 -14.16 0.29
C LEU A 103 1.50 -14.77 -0.19
N LEU A 104 1.49 -16.02 -0.67
CA LEU A 104 2.67 -16.66 -1.26
C LEU A 104 3.14 -15.93 -2.52
N LEU A 105 2.21 -15.49 -3.37
CA LEU A 105 2.53 -14.68 -4.55
C LEU A 105 3.25 -13.39 -4.14
N LEU A 106 2.70 -12.63 -3.18
CA LEU A 106 3.37 -11.41 -2.68
C LEU A 106 4.74 -11.72 -2.09
N TYR A 107 4.85 -12.81 -1.31
CA TYR A 107 6.12 -13.20 -0.70
C TYR A 107 7.19 -13.48 -1.75
N ASP A 108 6.86 -14.24 -2.79
CA ASP A 108 7.78 -14.52 -3.90
C ASP A 108 8.18 -13.24 -4.65
N SER A 109 7.19 -12.42 -5.02
CA SER A 109 7.43 -11.15 -5.72
C SER A 109 8.32 -10.21 -4.92
N PHE A 110 8.08 -10.04 -3.62
CA PHE A 110 8.87 -9.14 -2.78
C PHE A 110 10.26 -9.67 -2.45
N ILE A 111 10.47 -10.99 -2.39
CA ILE A 111 11.83 -11.57 -2.31
C ILE A 111 12.63 -11.23 -3.56
N ASN A 112 12.04 -11.43 -4.74
CA ASN A 112 12.71 -11.15 -6.01
C ASN A 112 13.00 -9.65 -6.15
N LEU A 113 12.01 -8.80 -5.85
CA LEU A 113 12.16 -7.33 -5.88
C LEU A 113 13.21 -6.84 -4.89
N LYS A 114 13.27 -7.39 -3.68
CA LYS A 114 14.33 -7.08 -2.70
C LYS A 114 15.71 -7.37 -3.29
N GLY A 115 15.90 -8.51 -3.95
CA GLY A 115 17.15 -8.88 -4.61
C GLY A 115 17.55 -7.86 -5.68
N ILE A 116 16.64 -7.61 -6.63
CA ILE A 116 16.85 -6.66 -7.73
C ILE A 116 17.19 -5.26 -7.20
N ILE A 117 16.42 -4.75 -6.23
CA ILE A 117 16.65 -3.43 -5.64
C ILE A 117 17.99 -3.38 -4.92
N SER A 118 18.37 -4.44 -4.21
CA SER A 118 19.66 -4.51 -3.52
C SER A 118 20.84 -4.47 -4.50
N ASP A 119 20.69 -5.06 -5.68
CA ASP A 119 21.71 -5.01 -6.73
C ASP A 119 21.75 -3.63 -7.41
N ILE A 120 20.59 -3.02 -7.69
CA ILE A 120 20.52 -1.65 -8.23
C ILE A 120 21.18 -0.65 -7.29
N LEU A 121 20.96 -0.79 -5.97
CA LEU A 121 21.55 0.06 -4.92
C LEU A 121 23.08 -0.04 -4.80
N LYS A 122 23.74 -0.97 -5.50
CA LYS A 122 25.21 -1.00 -5.60
C LYS A 122 25.75 0.00 -6.62
N SER A 123 24.89 0.56 -7.46
CA SER A 123 25.25 1.60 -8.43
C SER A 123 25.59 2.90 -7.69
N GLU A 124 26.56 3.65 -8.20
CA GLU A 124 26.97 4.94 -7.60
C GLU A 124 25.90 6.03 -7.75
N PHE A 125 25.02 5.90 -8.75
CA PHE A 125 23.97 6.86 -9.05
C PHE A 125 22.71 6.16 -9.54
N ILE A 126 21.56 6.54 -9.00
CA ILE A 126 20.25 6.03 -9.41
C ILE A 126 19.44 7.17 -10.03
N SER A 127 19.23 7.06 -11.33
CA SER A 127 18.40 8.01 -12.08
C SER A 127 16.92 7.89 -11.73
N TYR A 128 16.17 8.97 -11.96
CA TYR A 128 14.71 8.97 -11.83
C TYR A 128 14.05 7.85 -12.66
N THR A 129 14.55 7.56 -13.86
CA THR A 129 14.04 6.48 -14.72
C THR A 129 14.21 5.11 -14.05
N SER A 130 15.36 4.85 -13.44
CA SER A 130 15.61 3.59 -12.72
C SER A 130 14.68 3.46 -11.51
N PHE A 131 14.56 4.53 -10.72
CA PHE A 131 13.61 4.60 -9.61
C PHE A 131 12.18 4.34 -10.08
N LYS A 132 11.77 4.95 -11.19
CA LYS A 132 10.42 4.82 -11.72
C LYS A 132 10.13 3.41 -12.25
N ASN A 133 11.08 2.79 -12.94
CA ASN A 133 10.99 1.41 -13.43
C ASN A 133 10.84 0.40 -12.29
N VAL A 134 11.55 0.60 -11.17
CA VAL A 134 11.33 -0.20 -9.95
C VAL A 134 9.89 -0.03 -9.46
N GLY A 135 9.41 1.21 -9.41
CA GLY A 135 8.03 1.50 -9.02
C GLY A 135 6.99 0.82 -9.92
N ASP A 136 7.18 0.85 -11.23
CA ASP A 136 6.26 0.21 -12.18
C ASP A 136 6.30 -1.33 -12.08
N SER A 137 7.47 -1.90 -11.79
CA SER A 137 7.61 -3.33 -11.49
C SER A 137 6.82 -3.71 -10.23
N ILE A 138 6.98 -2.95 -9.13
CA ILE A 138 6.20 -3.16 -7.90
C ILE A 138 4.70 -3.03 -8.18
N LYS A 139 4.27 -2.00 -8.91
CA LYS A 139 2.85 -1.79 -9.23
C LYS A 139 2.25 -2.94 -10.03
N LYS A 140 3.02 -3.52 -10.96
CA LYS A 140 2.60 -4.70 -11.71
C LYS A 140 2.32 -5.88 -10.78
N GLU A 141 3.26 -6.20 -9.90
CA GLU A 141 3.10 -7.29 -8.92
C GLU A 141 1.89 -7.05 -7.98
N LEU A 142 1.70 -5.80 -7.52
CA LEU A 142 0.56 -5.43 -6.68
C LEU A 142 -0.79 -5.53 -7.42
N ARG A 143 -0.83 -5.30 -8.73
CA ARG A 143 -2.05 -5.45 -9.56
C ARG A 143 -2.39 -6.90 -9.83
N GLU A 144 -1.38 -7.76 -9.95
CA GLU A 144 -1.58 -9.20 -10.14
C GLU A 144 -2.17 -9.88 -8.90
N ASN A 145 -2.08 -9.25 -7.73
CA ASN A 145 -2.65 -9.80 -6.49
C ASN A 145 -4.18 -9.65 -6.39
N LYS A 146 -4.92 -10.74 -6.16
CA LYS A 146 -6.39 -10.72 -6.10
C LYS A 146 -6.98 -10.37 -4.74
N TYR A 147 -6.23 -10.46 -3.63
CA TYR A 147 -6.82 -10.29 -2.29
C TYR A 147 -6.29 -9.06 -1.54
N PHE A 148 -5.04 -8.68 -1.79
CA PHE A 148 -4.34 -7.61 -1.06
C PHE A 148 -3.96 -6.44 -1.96
N SER A 149 -4.48 -6.39 -3.18
CA SER A 149 -4.19 -5.31 -4.10
C SER A 149 -4.81 -3.98 -3.63
N PRO A 150 -4.00 -2.90 -3.52
CA PRO A 150 -4.49 -1.60 -3.09
C PRO A 150 -5.40 -0.91 -4.13
N PHE A 151 -5.59 -1.52 -5.31
CA PHE A 151 -6.35 -0.94 -6.43
C PHE A 151 -7.82 -1.37 -6.48
N GLN A 152 -8.24 -2.37 -5.69
CA GLN A 152 -9.56 -2.98 -5.86
C GLN A 152 -10.71 -2.14 -5.31
N ARG A 153 -10.46 -1.35 -4.26
CA ARG A 153 -11.48 -0.52 -3.61
C ARG A 153 -10.84 0.76 -3.09
N ASP A 154 -11.41 1.91 -3.45
CA ASP A 154 -11.00 3.20 -2.89
C ASP A 154 -11.29 3.30 -1.38
N ILE A 155 -12.30 2.56 -0.91
CA ILE A 155 -12.67 2.40 0.50
C ILE A 155 -12.62 0.91 0.85
N ASP A 156 -11.70 0.52 1.72
CA ASP A 156 -11.60 -0.84 2.22
C ASP A 156 -12.54 -0.98 3.44
N PRO A 157 -13.68 -1.69 3.34
CA PRO A 157 -14.63 -1.79 4.45
C PRO A 157 -14.05 -2.47 5.69
N GLU A 158 -12.90 -3.16 5.60
CA GLU A 158 -12.24 -3.73 6.77
C GLU A 158 -11.47 -2.68 7.56
N ILE A 159 -10.82 -1.74 6.87
CA ILE A 159 -9.93 -0.72 7.45
C ILE A 159 -10.66 0.60 7.67
N ASP A 160 -11.49 0.99 6.71
CA ASP A 160 -12.15 2.29 6.63
C ASP A 160 -13.51 2.25 7.34
N LYS A 161 -13.47 2.34 8.68
CA LYS A 161 -14.67 2.39 9.53
C LYS A 161 -14.65 3.63 10.43
N ILE A 162 -15.84 4.14 10.70
CA ILE A 162 -16.04 5.15 11.75
C ILE A 162 -16.06 4.41 13.08
N GLU A 163 -14.94 4.39 13.79
CA GLU A 163 -14.80 3.67 15.07
C GLU A 163 -15.60 4.34 16.20
N ASN A 164 -15.94 5.63 16.08
CA ASN A 164 -16.68 6.37 17.11
C ASN A 164 -18.21 6.26 16.94
N ASN A 165 -18.88 5.63 17.91
CA ASN A 165 -20.33 5.43 17.92
C ASN A 165 -21.15 6.73 17.94
N ASN A 166 -20.68 7.77 18.64
CA ASN A 166 -21.39 9.05 18.71
C ASN A 166 -21.43 9.71 17.33
N ILE A 167 -20.28 9.73 16.64
CA ILE A 167 -20.18 10.27 15.27
C ILE A 167 -21.06 9.46 14.31
N SER A 168 -21.01 8.13 14.38
CA SER A 168 -21.86 7.26 13.56
C SER A 168 -23.36 7.54 13.76
N THR A 169 -23.79 7.78 15.00
CA THR A 169 -25.18 8.09 15.34
C THR A 169 -25.59 9.45 14.80
N ILE A 170 -24.75 10.48 14.95
CA ILE A 170 -24.99 11.82 14.38
C ILE A 170 -25.19 11.73 12.86
N ILE A 171 -24.30 11.00 12.16
CA ILE A 171 -24.38 10.86 10.71
C ILE A 171 -25.66 10.14 10.28
N LYS A 172 -26.05 9.07 11.00
CA LYS A 172 -27.29 8.32 10.71
C LYS A 172 -28.54 9.20 10.82
N ASN A 173 -28.55 10.17 11.72
CA ASN A 173 -29.67 11.08 11.97
C ASN A 173 -29.82 12.20 10.92
N ILE A 174 -28.88 12.33 9.98
CA ILE A 174 -29.01 13.30 8.88
C ILE A 174 -30.11 12.83 7.91
N LYS A 175 -31.14 13.66 7.72
CA LYS A 175 -32.31 13.37 6.87
C LYS A 175 -31.97 13.35 5.38
N ASP A 176 -31.18 14.32 4.92
CA ASP A 176 -30.77 14.42 3.52
C ASP A 176 -29.74 13.33 3.18
N LYS A 177 -30.07 12.46 2.21
CA LYS A 177 -29.22 11.33 1.80
C LYS A 177 -27.89 11.78 1.19
N ASN A 178 -27.88 12.87 0.42
CA ASN A 178 -26.69 13.39 -0.24
C ASN A 178 -25.74 14.00 0.78
N ILE A 179 -26.26 14.84 1.68
CA ILE A 179 -25.48 15.44 2.77
C ILE A 179 -24.94 14.34 3.70
N ARG A 180 -25.77 13.36 4.06
CA ARG A 180 -25.36 12.22 4.88
C ARG A 180 -24.20 11.45 4.25
N LYS A 181 -24.30 11.12 2.94
CA LYS A 181 -23.23 10.43 2.21
C LYS A 181 -21.94 11.24 2.22
N TYR A 182 -22.03 12.54 1.94
CA TYR A 182 -20.87 13.42 1.90
C TYR A 182 -20.15 13.51 3.26
N ILE A 183 -20.91 13.72 4.34
CA ILE A 183 -20.36 13.79 5.70
C ILE A 183 -19.81 12.42 6.13
N ALA A 184 -20.48 11.32 5.80
CA ALA A 184 -19.97 9.98 6.09
C ALA A 184 -18.62 9.72 5.44
N LEU A 185 -18.48 10.05 4.15
CA LEU A 185 -17.22 9.91 3.41
C LEU A 185 -16.12 10.79 4.01
N PHE A 186 -16.43 12.04 4.38
CA PHE A 186 -15.48 12.92 5.02
C PHE A 186 -14.91 12.33 6.32
N TYR A 187 -15.79 11.82 7.20
CA TYR A 187 -15.34 11.17 8.43
C TYR A 187 -14.55 9.89 8.14
N ILE A 188 -14.97 9.06 7.16
CA ILE A 188 -14.20 7.88 6.74
C ILE A 188 -12.76 8.26 6.38
N TYR A 189 -12.57 9.33 5.60
CA TYR A 189 -11.22 9.79 5.24
C TYR A 189 -10.41 10.29 6.44
N ILE A 190 -11.02 11.00 7.39
CA ILE A 190 -10.33 11.42 8.62
C ILE A 190 -9.92 10.21 9.46
N PHE A 191 -10.83 9.27 9.69
CA PHE A 191 -10.54 8.06 10.46
C PHE A 191 -9.45 7.21 9.80
N ARG A 192 -9.44 7.12 8.47
CA ARG A 192 -8.35 6.51 7.71
C ARG A 192 -7.00 7.16 7.98
N VAL A 193 -6.93 8.49 7.94
CA VAL A 193 -5.70 9.24 8.24
C VAL A 193 -5.22 8.96 9.67
N LEU A 194 -6.13 8.99 10.64
CA LEU A 194 -5.83 8.63 12.04
C LEU A 194 -5.32 7.19 12.15
N LYS A 195 -5.91 6.26 11.39
CA LYS A 195 -5.47 4.86 11.35
C LYS A 195 -4.06 4.72 10.83
N TYR A 196 -3.70 5.43 9.76
CA TYR A 196 -2.36 5.38 9.19
C TYR A 196 -1.31 5.92 10.18
N LEU A 197 -1.65 6.98 10.93
CA LEU A 197 -0.79 7.53 11.97
C LEU A 197 -0.49 6.53 13.10
N GLN A 198 -1.36 5.54 13.36
CA GLN A 198 -1.09 4.50 14.36
C GLN A 198 0.11 3.59 14.00
N TYR A 199 0.55 3.60 12.74
CA TYR A 199 1.69 2.82 12.25
C TYR A 199 2.94 3.68 12.03
N VAL A 200 2.84 4.99 12.26
CA VAL A 200 3.98 5.92 12.18
C VAL A 200 4.68 5.94 13.54
N ASP A 201 5.92 5.49 13.56
CA ASP A 201 6.81 5.58 14.71
C ASP A 201 8.04 6.41 14.36
N ILE A 202 8.00 7.70 14.73
CA ILE A 202 9.11 8.66 14.55
C ILE A 202 10.11 8.62 15.70
N SER A 203 9.78 7.93 16.80
CA SER A 203 10.64 7.82 17.99
C SER A 203 11.60 6.63 17.94
N SER A 204 11.39 5.73 16.98
CA SER A 204 12.23 4.56 16.78
C SER A 204 13.66 4.93 16.41
N HIS A 205 14.62 4.25 17.04
CA HIS A 205 16.04 4.36 16.68
C HIS A 205 16.43 3.38 15.56
N ASN A 206 15.50 2.52 15.14
CA ASN A 206 15.72 1.55 14.07
C ASN A 206 15.45 2.19 12.70
N LYS A 207 16.48 2.22 11.84
CA LYS A 207 16.42 2.78 10.48
C LYS A 207 15.26 2.21 9.64
N ILE A 208 15.00 0.91 9.71
CA ILE A 208 13.91 0.28 8.94
C ILE A 208 12.55 0.84 9.39
N THR A 209 12.38 1.02 10.71
CA THR A 209 11.13 1.56 11.26
C THR A 209 10.95 3.02 10.88
N LEU A 210 12.03 3.82 10.91
CA LEU A 210 12.01 5.20 10.44
C LEU A 210 11.66 5.30 8.95
N ASN A 211 12.25 4.46 8.11
CA ASN A 211 11.95 4.44 6.67
C ASN A 211 10.50 4.01 6.38
N ASN A 212 9.94 3.10 7.18
CA ASN A 212 8.50 2.79 7.12
C ASN A 212 7.65 4.02 7.49
N SER A 213 8.01 4.74 8.55
CA SER A 213 7.34 5.98 8.93
C SER A 213 7.40 7.03 7.81
N VAL A 214 8.54 7.16 7.12
CA VAL A 214 8.71 8.07 5.97
C VAL A 214 7.72 7.73 4.86
N ILE A 215 7.63 6.48 4.41
CA ILE A 215 6.71 6.12 3.32
C ILE A 215 5.24 6.34 3.71
N LEU A 216 4.90 6.10 4.98
CA LEU A 216 3.57 6.35 5.52
C LEU A 216 3.24 7.84 5.56
N LEU A 217 4.19 8.70 5.88
CA LEU A 217 4.02 10.16 5.80
C LEU A 217 3.78 10.64 4.37
N PHE A 218 4.45 10.03 3.37
CA PHE A 218 4.16 10.30 1.96
C PHE A 218 2.77 9.82 1.54
N LEU A 219 2.32 8.67 2.06
CA LEU A 219 0.94 8.21 1.86
C LEU A 219 -0.06 9.21 2.48
N LEU A 220 0.20 9.68 3.69
CA LEU A 220 -0.62 10.69 4.38
C LEU A 220 -0.71 11.99 3.58
N LYS A 221 0.42 12.50 3.06
CA LYS A 221 0.42 13.67 2.17
C LYS A 221 -0.52 13.45 0.98
N THR A 222 -0.48 12.27 0.37
CA THR A 222 -1.34 11.93 -0.77
C THR A 222 -2.83 11.90 -0.38
N GLU A 223 -3.17 11.30 0.78
CA GLU A 223 -4.56 11.26 1.26
C GLU A 223 -5.07 12.67 1.62
N ILE A 224 -4.24 13.54 2.20
CA ILE A 224 -4.63 14.93 2.51
C ILE A 224 -4.95 15.71 1.23
N ILE A 225 -4.18 15.52 0.16
CA ILE A 225 -4.49 16.12 -1.15
C ILE A 225 -5.85 15.63 -1.65
N LEU A 226 -6.11 14.32 -1.60
CA LEU A 226 -7.41 13.74 -2.01
C LEU A 226 -8.58 14.27 -1.17
N ILE A 227 -8.39 14.42 0.14
CA ILE A 227 -9.40 15.01 1.05
C ILE A 227 -9.66 16.46 0.66
N THR A 228 -8.62 17.23 0.40
CA THR A 228 -8.74 18.64 0.01
C THR A 228 -9.49 18.80 -1.30
N ASP A 229 -9.18 17.96 -2.30
CA ASP A 229 -9.89 17.92 -3.57
C ASP A 229 -11.35 17.51 -3.40
N PHE A 230 -11.63 16.51 -2.55
CA PHE A 230 -12.99 16.11 -2.20
C PHE A 230 -13.76 17.25 -1.54
N LEU A 231 -13.15 17.96 -0.60
CA LEU A 231 -13.74 19.13 0.08
C LEU A 231 -14.04 20.26 -0.90
N ASN A 232 -13.13 20.54 -1.83
CA ASN A 232 -13.32 21.57 -2.84
C ASN A 232 -14.46 21.22 -3.81
N LYS A 233 -14.61 19.95 -4.18
CA LYS A 233 -15.77 19.48 -4.96
C LYS A 233 -17.08 19.63 -4.19
N GLY A 234 -17.11 19.28 -2.91
CA GLY A 234 -18.32 19.44 -2.09
C GLY A 234 -18.74 20.88 -1.87
N LYS A 235 -17.79 21.81 -1.72
CA LYS A 235 -18.10 23.26 -1.65
C LYS A 235 -18.88 23.73 -2.89
N LYS A 236 -18.50 23.28 -4.08
CA LYS A 236 -19.22 23.60 -5.33
C LYS A 236 -20.65 23.08 -5.29
N ILE A 237 -20.84 21.82 -4.89
CA ILE A 237 -22.17 21.19 -4.78
C ILE A 237 -23.07 21.97 -3.81
N VAL A 238 -22.56 22.31 -2.62
CA VAL A 238 -23.34 23.06 -1.61
C VAL A 238 -23.74 24.45 -2.11
N ASN A 239 -22.82 25.14 -2.79
CA ASN A 239 -23.08 26.47 -3.35
C ASN A 239 -24.10 26.42 -4.51
N GLU A 240 -24.06 25.39 -5.35
CA GLU A 240 -25.04 25.18 -6.43
C GLU A 240 -26.44 24.81 -5.89
N THR A 241 -26.55 24.04 -4.81
CA THR A 241 -27.84 23.79 -4.15
C THR A 241 -28.43 25.05 -3.52
N LYS A 242 -27.61 25.87 -2.85
CA LYS A 242 -28.09 27.15 -2.31
C LYS A 242 -28.55 28.13 -3.40
N LEU A 243 -27.93 28.09 -4.59
CA LEU A 243 -28.36 28.88 -5.75
C LEU A 243 -29.71 28.39 -6.31
N LYS A 244 -30.00 27.09 -6.25
CA LYS A 244 -31.31 26.54 -6.65
C LYS A 244 -32.42 26.85 -5.67
N ASP A 245 -32.11 27.02 -4.39
CA ASP A 245 -33.10 27.42 -3.37
C ASP A 245 -33.42 28.94 -3.40
N LEU A 246 -32.71 29.71 -4.23
CA LEU A 246 -32.85 31.16 -4.41
C LEU A 246 -33.48 31.57 -5.76
N LEU A 247 -33.79 30.60 -6.64
CA LEU A 247 -34.45 30.78 -7.94
C LEU A 247 -35.82 30.08 -7.93
#